data_AF-A0A098T967-F1
#
_entry.id   AF-A0A098T967-F1
#
_cell.length_a   1.000
_cell.length_b   1.000
_cell.length_c   1.000
_cell.angle_alpha   90.00
_cell.angle_beta   90.00
_cell.angle_gamma   90.00
#
_symmetry.space_group_name_H-M   'P 1'
#
loop_
_entity.id
_entity.type
_entity.pdbx_description
1 polymer ?
#
loop_
_entity_poly.entity_id
_entity_poly.type
_entity_poly.pdbx_seq_one_letter_code
_entity_poly.pdbx_strand_id
1 'polypeptide(L)'
;MPVSIEHFAAFVVASVILLVIPGPTIIMVITQALAHGRRIAFASVLGVGLGDLVATSLSIAGAGALLAASASLFQVLKFVGAAYLIWIGYKMWRSPAQIPDMTEADIPDASGRPGVIFRDSFLITALNPKGILFFVAFVPQFIDPAVPYSPQAAIYVITFTLLGIANAAMFALVAAGARQTIRRPRVMRAAMRTGGSLLMMAGIAAALTRRAA
;
A
#
# COMPACT_ATOMS: atom_id res chain seq x y z
N MET A 1 20.80 6.58 13.43
CA MET A 1 20.10 6.17 12.20
C MET A 1 19.86 7.43 11.37
N PRO A 2 19.88 7.36 10.03
CA PRO A 2 19.68 8.55 9.20
C PRO A 2 18.23 9.09 9.24
N VAL A 3 17.30 8.38 9.90
CA VAL A 3 15.92 8.79 10.20
C VAL A 3 15.68 8.82 11.71
N SER A 4 14.85 9.75 12.18
CA SER A 4 14.43 9.82 13.58
C SER A 4 13.52 8.64 13.93
N ILE A 5 13.56 8.19 15.19
CA ILE A 5 12.73 7.07 15.67
C ILE A 5 11.24 7.42 15.55
N GLU A 6 10.88 8.67 15.83
CA GLU A 6 9.51 9.17 15.76
C GLU A 6 8.97 9.13 14.33
N HIS A 7 9.73 9.64 13.35
CA HIS A 7 9.34 9.58 11.94
C HIS A 7 9.25 8.14 11.44
N PHE A 8 10.22 7.31 11.82
CA PHE A 8 10.23 5.90 11.44
C PHE A 8 9.02 5.15 11.99
N ALA A 9 8.71 5.31 13.29
CA ALA A 9 7.56 4.68 13.93
C ALA A 9 6.24 5.16 13.30
N ALA A 10 6.08 6.47 13.09
CA ALA A 10 4.89 7.03 12.45
C ALA A 10 4.70 6.51 11.02
N PHE A 11 5.79 6.42 10.25
CA PHE A 11 5.79 5.85 8.90
C PHE A 11 5.38 4.37 8.91
N VAL A 12 5.94 3.56 9.80
CA VAL A 12 5.60 2.12 9.91
C VAL A 12 4.12 1.95 10.23
N VAL A 13 3.60 2.71 11.21
CA VAL A 13 2.17 2.66 11.57
C VAL A 13 1.30 3.03 10.37
N ALA A 14 1.57 4.15 9.71
CA ALA A 14 0.81 4.58 8.53
C ALA A 14 0.88 3.57 7.38
N SER A 15 2.04 2.95 7.16
CA SER A 15 2.24 1.93 6.13
C SER A 15 1.43 0.68 6.42
N VAL A 16 1.47 0.16 7.66
CA VAL A 16 0.68 -1.00 8.07
C VAL A 16 -0.81 -0.73 7.86
N ILE A 17 -1.28 0.44 8.26
CA ILE A 17 -2.68 0.86 8.07
C ILE A 17 -3.05 0.82 6.59
N LEU A 18 -2.25 1.42 5.71
CA LEU A 18 -2.49 1.44 4.27
C LEU A 18 -2.50 0.02 3.65
N LEU A 19 -1.61 -0.85 4.11
CA LEU A 19 -1.36 -2.18 3.55
C LEU A 19 -2.43 -3.20 3.97
N VAL A 20 -2.91 -3.15 5.21
CA VAL A 20 -3.97 -4.03 5.72
C VAL A 20 -5.27 -3.87 4.93
N ILE A 21 -5.44 -2.75 4.26
CA ILE A 21 -6.63 -2.43 3.47
C ILE A 21 -6.53 -3.14 2.11
N PRO A 22 -7.39 -4.15 1.86
CA PRO A 22 -7.33 -4.91 0.63
C PRO A 22 -7.72 -4.02 -0.56
N GLY A 23 -6.73 -3.70 -1.38
CA GLY A 23 -6.92 -3.09 -2.71
C GLY A 23 -6.80 -4.14 -3.81
N PRO A 24 -6.68 -3.71 -5.09
CA PRO A 24 -6.55 -4.62 -6.24
C PRO A 24 -5.44 -5.65 -6.06
N THR A 25 -4.27 -5.21 -5.56
CA THR A 25 -3.12 -6.07 -5.26
C THR A 25 -3.47 -7.23 -4.33
N ILE A 26 -4.05 -6.93 -3.16
CA ILE A 26 -4.34 -7.96 -2.15
C ILE A 26 -5.51 -8.84 -2.59
N ILE A 27 -6.52 -8.28 -3.27
CA ILE A 27 -7.62 -9.06 -3.84
C ILE A 27 -7.07 -10.11 -4.82
N MET A 28 -6.21 -9.71 -5.75
CA MET A 28 -5.57 -10.64 -6.67
C MET A 28 -4.73 -11.69 -5.93
N VAL A 29 -3.93 -11.31 -4.92
CA VAL A 29 -3.17 -12.29 -4.10
C VAL A 29 -4.10 -13.34 -3.47
N ILE A 30 -5.22 -12.91 -2.90
CA ILE A 30 -6.23 -13.79 -2.30
C ILE A 30 -6.83 -14.71 -3.37
N THR A 31 -7.26 -14.16 -4.51
CA THR A 31 -7.85 -14.91 -5.62
C THR A 31 -6.90 -15.99 -6.14
N GLN A 32 -5.63 -15.64 -6.36
CA GLN A 32 -4.62 -16.58 -6.84
C GLN A 32 -4.29 -17.64 -5.79
N ALA A 33 -4.21 -17.28 -4.51
CA ALA A 33 -3.98 -18.24 -3.43
C ALA A 33 -5.12 -19.25 -3.29
N LEU A 34 -6.37 -18.81 -3.49
CA LEU A 34 -7.55 -19.68 -3.43
C LEU A 34 -7.64 -20.64 -4.62
N ALA A 35 -7.39 -20.17 -5.85
CA ALA A 35 -7.49 -21.03 -7.03
C ALA A 35 -6.32 -22.00 -7.20
N HIS A 36 -5.11 -21.56 -6.86
CA HIS A 36 -3.90 -22.20 -7.35
C HIS A 36 -2.95 -22.66 -6.23
N GLY A 37 -3.33 -22.43 -4.97
CA GLY A 37 -2.61 -22.89 -3.80
C GLY A 37 -1.28 -22.16 -3.54
N ARG A 38 -0.52 -22.68 -2.55
CA ARG A 38 0.63 -22.00 -1.94
C ARG A 38 1.78 -21.68 -2.90
N ARG A 39 2.07 -22.55 -3.87
CA ARG A 39 3.19 -22.37 -4.82
C ARG A 39 2.97 -21.15 -5.71
N ILE A 40 1.74 -20.96 -6.18
CA ILE A 40 1.38 -19.87 -7.09
C ILE A 40 1.15 -18.58 -6.30
N ALA A 41 0.66 -18.69 -5.07
CA ALA A 41 0.61 -17.57 -4.13
C ALA A 41 1.99 -16.95 -3.86
N PHE A 42 3.05 -17.75 -3.75
CA PHE A 42 4.42 -17.24 -3.55
C PHE A 42 4.90 -16.40 -4.74
N ALA A 43 4.61 -16.83 -5.98
CA ALA A 43 4.93 -16.04 -7.17
C ALA A 43 4.20 -14.68 -7.18
N SER A 44 2.96 -14.65 -6.69
CA SER A 44 2.22 -13.39 -6.52
C SER A 44 2.89 -12.48 -5.50
N VAL A 45 3.27 -13.00 -4.32
CA VAL A 45 3.96 -12.23 -3.26
C VAL A 45 5.28 -11.63 -3.76
N LEU A 46 6.08 -12.38 -4.52
CA LEU A 46 7.30 -11.86 -5.12
C LEU A 46 7.02 -10.74 -6.14
N GLY A 47 5.98 -10.91 -6.96
CA GLY A 47 5.55 -9.89 -7.91
C GLY A 47 5.10 -8.61 -7.19
N VAL A 48 4.33 -8.74 -6.10
CA VAL A 48 3.95 -7.61 -5.23
C VAL A 48 5.18 -6.92 -4.67
N GLY A 49 6.13 -7.66 -4.10
CA GLY A 49 7.35 -7.08 -3.53
C GLY A 49 8.16 -6.28 -4.55
N LEU A 50 8.36 -6.82 -5.76
CA LEU A 50 9.05 -6.08 -6.82
C LEU A 50 8.24 -4.87 -7.30
N GLY A 51 6.91 -5.02 -7.39
CA GLY A 51 6.01 -3.94 -7.81
C GLY A 51 6.02 -2.77 -6.82
N ASP A 52 5.94 -3.06 -5.52
CA ASP A 52 6.06 -2.07 -4.46
C ASP A 52 7.45 -1.43 -4.51
N LEU A 53 8.53 -2.21 -4.61
CA LEU A 53 9.89 -1.67 -4.69
C LEU A 53 10.03 -0.67 -5.83
N VAL A 54 9.57 -1.01 -7.03
CA VAL A 54 9.65 -0.14 -8.21
C VAL A 54 8.76 1.09 -8.06
N ALA A 55 7.47 0.91 -7.72
CA ALA A 55 6.53 2.02 -7.61
C ALA A 55 6.97 3.02 -6.54
N THR A 56 7.35 2.53 -5.37
CA THR A 56 7.73 3.39 -4.24
C THR A 56 9.06 4.11 -4.49
N SER A 57 10.03 3.43 -5.10
CA SER A 57 11.30 4.05 -5.51
C SER A 57 11.09 5.17 -6.51
N LEU A 58 10.30 4.93 -7.58
CA LEU A 58 10.00 5.95 -8.59
C LEU A 58 9.18 7.09 -8.00
N SER A 59 8.23 6.78 -7.12
CA SER A 59 7.38 7.79 -6.46
C SER A 59 8.19 8.73 -5.58
N ILE A 60 9.09 8.19 -4.74
CA ILE A 60 9.90 9.04 -3.84
C ILE A 60 11.01 9.77 -4.59
N ALA A 61 11.61 9.16 -5.62
CA ALA A 61 12.56 9.84 -6.48
C ALA A 61 11.88 10.99 -7.24
N GLY A 62 10.70 10.73 -7.83
CA GLY A 62 9.90 11.73 -8.53
C GLY A 62 9.42 12.85 -7.62
N ALA A 63 8.95 12.53 -6.41
CA ALA A 63 8.56 13.53 -5.42
C ALA A 63 9.75 14.40 -4.99
N GLY A 64 10.92 13.81 -4.79
CA GLY A 64 12.17 14.54 -4.47
C GLY A 64 12.61 15.45 -5.61
N ALA A 65 12.58 14.96 -6.86
CA ALA A 65 12.89 15.76 -8.05
C ALA A 65 11.90 16.91 -8.25
N LEU A 66 10.60 16.65 -8.07
CA LEU A 66 9.55 17.66 -8.17
C LEU A 66 9.73 18.75 -7.11
N LEU A 67 10.05 18.35 -5.89
CA LEU A 67 10.30 19.27 -4.80
C LEU A 67 11.54 20.15 -5.07
N ALA A 68 12.60 19.59 -5.65
CA ALA A 68 13.77 20.34 -6.07
C ALA A 68 13.48 21.31 -7.23
N ALA A 69 12.52 20.96 -8.10
CA ALA A 69 12.15 21.77 -9.26
C ALA A 69 11.12 22.87 -8.94
N SER A 70 10.10 22.57 -8.12
CA SER A 70 9.01 23.51 -7.80
C SER A 70 8.28 23.16 -6.51
N ALA A 71 8.44 24.02 -5.49
CA ALA A 71 7.70 23.93 -4.24
C ALA A 71 6.18 24.05 -4.45
N SER A 72 5.73 24.93 -5.35
CA SER A 72 4.30 25.12 -5.65
C SER A 72 3.68 23.87 -6.26
N LEU A 73 4.35 23.24 -7.23
CA LEU A 73 3.84 22.04 -7.88
C LEU A 73 3.83 20.83 -6.92
N PHE A 74 4.87 20.71 -6.08
CA PHE A 74 4.87 19.75 -4.99
C PHE A 74 3.69 19.97 -4.04
N GLN A 75 3.36 21.23 -3.71
CA GLN A 75 2.25 21.55 -2.82
C GLN A 75 0.89 21.18 -3.42
N VAL A 76 0.69 21.41 -4.73
CA VAL A 76 -0.50 20.92 -5.44
C VAL A 76 -0.60 19.39 -5.36
N LEU A 77 0.49 18.70 -5.69
CA LEU A 77 0.52 17.24 -5.70
C LEU A 77 0.28 16.65 -4.29
N LYS A 78 0.83 17.31 -3.27
CA LYS A 78 0.59 17.01 -1.87
C LYS A 78 -0.89 17.11 -1.51
N PHE A 79 -1.58 18.19 -1.90
CA PHE A 79 -3.02 18.33 -1.66
C PHE A 79 -3.84 17.29 -2.44
N VAL A 80 -3.47 16.98 -3.68
CA VAL A 80 -4.12 15.93 -4.48
C VAL A 80 -4.00 14.57 -3.80
N GLY A 81 -2.80 14.18 -3.36
CA GLY A 81 -2.60 12.91 -2.66
C GLY A 81 -3.30 12.88 -1.30
N ALA A 82 -3.29 13.99 -0.54
CA ALA A 82 -4.04 14.11 0.70
C ALA A 82 -5.55 13.90 0.48
N ALA A 83 -6.14 14.58 -0.51
CA ALA A 83 -7.54 14.43 -0.89
C ALA A 83 -7.87 12.99 -1.32
N TYR A 84 -6.95 12.34 -2.05
CA TYR A 84 -7.10 10.96 -2.46
C TYR A 84 -7.08 9.98 -1.28
N LEU A 85 -6.16 10.15 -0.31
CA LEU A 85 -6.12 9.34 0.90
C LEU A 85 -7.39 9.51 1.74
N ILE A 86 -7.90 10.74 1.86
CA ILE A 86 -9.19 11.03 2.51
C ILE A 86 -10.33 10.32 1.78
N TRP A 87 -10.36 10.41 0.46
CA TRP A 87 -11.37 9.77 -0.37
C TRP A 87 -11.36 8.24 -0.23
N ILE A 88 -10.18 7.60 -0.27
CA ILE A 88 -10.06 6.15 0.00
C ILE A 88 -10.56 5.83 1.41
N GLY A 89 -10.10 6.58 2.42
CA GLY A 89 -10.49 6.32 3.80
C GLY A 89 -12.00 6.45 4.02
N TYR A 90 -12.63 7.44 3.38
CA TYR A 90 -14.08 7.61 3.37
C TYR A 90 -14.79 6.45 2.65
N LYS A 91 -14.30 6.04 1.47
CA LYS A 91 -14.86 4.92 0.72
C LYS A 91 -14.83 3.63 1.54
N MET A 92 -13.76 3.39 2.30
CA MET A 92 -13.69 2.24 3.20
C MET A 92 -14.66 2.34 4.38
N TRP A 93 -14.82 3.52 4.98
CA TRP A 93 -15.80 3.71 6.06
C TRP A 93 -17.21 3.37 5.59
N ARG A 94 -17.53 3.71 4.34
CA ARG A 94 -18.83 3.45 3.70
C ARG A 94 -18.95 2.05 3.08
N SER A 95 -17.85 1.30 2.95
CA SER A 95 -17.85 0.01 2.25
C SER A 95 -18.68 -1.02 3.01
N PRO A 96 -19.50 -1.83 2.31
CA PRO A 96 -20.10 -3.01 2.91
C PRO A 96 -18.97 -3.92 3.42
N ALA A 97 -19.05 -4.35 4.67
CA ALA A 97 -18.08 -5.26 5.26
C ALA A 97 -18.31 -6.71 4.81
N GLN A 98 -18.34 -6.90 3.49
CA GLN A 98 -18.51 -8.17 2.81
C GLN A 98 -17.32 -8.33 1.86
N ILE A 99 -16.61 -9.44 1.99
CA ILE A 99 -15.78 -9.93 0.89
C ILE A 99 -16.77 -10.36 -0.17
N PRO A 100 -16.64 -9.89 -1.43
CA PRO A 100 -17.42 -10.43 -2.53
C PRO A 100 -17.37 -11.96 -2.42
N ASP A 101 -18.52 -12.63 -2.50
CA ASP A 101 -18.53 -14.09 -2.55
C ASP A 101 -17.87 -14.49 -3.87
N MET A 102 -16.54 -14.64 -3.83
CA MET A 102 -15.77 -15.07 -4.98
C MET A 102 -16.10 -16.54 -5.19
N THR A 103 -16.83 -16.81 -6.26
CA THR A 103 -17.07 -18.16 -6.73
C THR A 103 -15.85 -18.64 -7.52
N GLU A 104 -15.69 -19.96 -7.71
CA GLU A 104 -14.62 -20.52 -8.56
C GLU A 104 -14.63 -19.92 -9.98
N ALA A 105 -15.79 -19.45 -10.45
CA ALA A 105 -15.96 -18.80 -11.75
C ALA A 105 -15.43 -17.35 -11.83
N ASP A 106 -15.23 -16.67 -10.69
CA ASP A 106 -14.71 -15.29 -10.65
C ASP A 106 -13.18 -15.23 -10.64
N ILE A 107 -12.52 -16.40 -10.62
CA ILE A 107 -11.07 -16.49 -10.56
C ILE A 107 -10.54 -16.38 -11.99
N PRO A 108 -9.73 -15.35 -12.31
CA PRO A 108 -9.14 -15.24 -13.64
C PRO A 108 -8.39 -16.51 -14.00
N ASP A 109 -8.66 -17.04 -15.20
CA ASP A 109 -7.95 -18.19 -15.78
C ASP A 109 -6.52 -17.79 -16.11
N ALA A 110 -5.71 -17.67 -15.07
CA ALA A 110 -4.31 -17.30 -15.20
C ALA A 110 -3.44 -18.55 -15.32
N SER A 111 -3.83 -19.54 -16.12
CA SER A 111 -3.06 -20.74 -16.54
C SER A 111 -2.29 -21.52 -15.45
N GLY A 112 -2.44 -21.20 -14.16
CA GLY A 112 -1.61 -21.68 -13.06
C GLY A 112 -0.11 -21.40 -13.21
N ARG A 113 0.34 -20.56 -14.15
CA ARG A 113 1.78 -20.40 -14.45
C ARG A 113 2.43 -19.37 -13.52
N PRO A 114 3.44 -19.74 -12.70
CA PRO A 114 4.05 -18.83 -11.74
C PRO A 114 4.58 -17.53 -12.36
N GLY A 115 5.16 -17.59 -13.55
CA GLY A 115 5.69 -16.41 -14.24
C GLY A 115 4.62 -15.39 -14.67
N VAL A 116 3.44 -15.87 -15.09
CA VAL A 116 2.30 -14.99 -15.45
C VAL A 116 1.78 -14.30 -14.20
N ILE A 117 1.59 -15.06 -13.12
CA ILE A 117 1.11 -14.51 -11.84
C ILE A 117 2.09 -13.50 -11.26
N PHE A 118 3.39 -13.78 -11.33
CA PHE A 118 4.42 -12.83 -10.92
C PHE A 118 4.30 -11.52 -11.71
N ARG A 119 4.22 -11.61 -13.05
CA ARG A 119 4.12 -10.43 -13.93
C ARG A 119 2.86 -9.62 -13.64
N ASP A 120 1.71 -10.27 -13.55
CA ASP A 120 0.44 -9.59 -13.33
C ASP A 120 0.41 -8.95 -11.94
N SER A 121 0.96 -9.64 -10.93
CA SER A 121 1.10 -9.09 -9.58
C SER A 121 2.04 -7.90 -9.51
N PHE A 122 3.15 -7.98 -10.24
CA PHE A 122 4.08 -6.87 -10.41
C PHE A 122 3.39 -5.67 -11.06
N LEU A 123 2.72 -5.84 -12.20
CA LEU A 123 2.08 -4.74 -12.93
C LEU A 123 0.93 -4.10 -12.13
N ILE A 124 0.06 -4.92 -11.54
CA ILE A 124 -1.06 -4.43 -10.72
C ILE A 124 -0.55 -3.63 -9.52
N THR A 125 0.55 -4.07 -8.91
CA THR A 125 1.13 -3.38 -7.75
C THR A 125 1.91 -2.14 -8.17
N ALA A 126 2.75 -2.24 -9.20
CA ALA A 126 3.57 -1.15 -9.70
C ALA A 126 2.74 0.03 -10.22
N LEU A 127 1.56 -0.25 -10.77
CA LEU A 127 0.63 0.75 -11.30
C LEU A 127 -0.46 1.12 -10.28
N ASN A 128 -0.36 0.66 -9.03
CA ASN A 128 -1.39 0.90 -8.03
C ASN A 128 -1.35 2.36 -7.54
N PRO A 129 -2.38 3.17 -7.84
CA PRO A 129 -2.39 4.58 -7.42
C PRO A 129 -2.39 4.75 -5.90
N LYS A 130 -2.84 3.74 -5.13
CA LYS A 130 -2.82 3.76 -3.66
C LYS A 130 -1.39 3.90 -3.13
N GLY A 131 -0.48 3.05 -3.58
CA GLY A 131 0.92 3.05 -3.14
C GLY A 131 1.65 4.29 -3.63
N ILE A 132 1.47 4.63 -4.90
CA ILE A 132 2.10 5.80 -5.54
C ILE A 132 1.70 7.09 -4.82
N LEU A 133 0.41 7.35 -4.65
CA LEU A 133 -0.06 8.61 -4.05
C LEU A 133 0.29 8.72 -2.57
N PHE A 134 0.34 7.60 -1.84
CA PHE A 134 0.89 7.58 -0.49
C PHE A 134 2.37 7.98 -0.48
N PHE A 135 3.19 7.38 -1.33
CA PHE A 135 4.62 7.72 -1.40
C PHE A 135 4.90 9.14 -1.84
N VAL A 136 4.11 9.65 -2.78
CA VAL A 136 4.28 10.99 -3.31
C VAL A 136 3.86 12.05 -2.30
N ALA A 137 2.69 11.90 -1.67
CA ALA A 137 2.11 12.96 -0.84
C ALA A 137 2.43 12.83 0.65
N PHE A 138 2.64 11.61 1.14
CA PHE A 138 2.78 11.34 2.56
C PHE A 138 4.24 11.19 3.00
N VAL A 139 5.04 10.41 2.25
CA VAL A 139 6.39 10.03 2.69
C VAL A 139 7.39 11.20 2.78
N PRO A 140 7.37 12.22 1.90
CA PRO A 140 8.25 13.38 2.02
C PRO A 140 8.11 14.16 3.33
N GLN A 141 7.05 13.94 4.10
CA GLN A 141 6.83 14.56 5.41
C GLN A 141 7.70 13.94 6.51
N PHE A 142 8.17 12.71 6.32
CA PHE A 142 9.06 12.02 7.25
C PHE A 142 10.55 12.22 6.92
N ILE A 143 10.84 12.90 5.79
CA ILE A 143 12.18 13.21 5.34
C ILE A 143 12.65 14.49 6.04
N ASP A 144 13.76 14.39 6.77
CA ASP A 144 14.44 15.54 7.35
C ASP A 144 15.32 16.21 6.27
N PRO A 145 15.08 17.50 5.93
CA PRO A 145 15.88 18.21 4.94
C PRO A 145 17.30 18.54 5.42
N ALA A 146 17.57 18.49 6.73
CA ALA A 146 18.89 18.80 7.31
C ALA A 146 19.91 17.66 7.13
N VAL A 147 19.46 16.46 6.75
CA VAL A 147 20.33 15.28 6.55
C VAL A 147 20.17 14.72 5.13
N PRO A 148 21.13 13.92 4.63
CA PRO A 148 21.09 13.44 3.26
C PRO A 148 19.79 12.70 2.90
N TYR A 149 19.22 13.01 1.74
CA TYR A 149 17.93 12.47 1.29
C TYR A 149 17.98 10.96 1.00
N SER A 150 18.97 10.50 0.22
CA SER A 150 18.99 9.15 -0.35
C SER A 150 18.97 8.03 0.70
N PRO A 151 19.75 8.09 1.80
CA PRO A 151 19.68 7.07 2.85
C PRO A 151 18.31 6.99 3.52
N GLN A 152 17.64 8.13 3.74
CA GLN A 152 16.30 8.16 4.34
C GLN A 152 15.26 7.56 3.38
N ALA A 153 15.29 7.97 2.11
CA ALA A 153 14.39 7.46 1.08
C ALA A 153 14.54 5.94 0.91
N ALA A 154 15.78 5.42 0.89
CA ALA A 154 16.04 3.98 0.81
C ALA A 154 15.44 3.22 1.99
N ILE A 155 15.55 3.74 3.22
CA ILE A 155 14.96 3.10 4.41
C ILE A 155 13.44 3.04 4.29
N TYR A 156 12.77 4.12 3.90
CA TYR A 156 11.31 4.12 3.75
C TYR A 156 10.84 3.17 2.64
N VAL A 157 11.52 3.15 1.49
CA VAL A 157 11.23 2.23 0.39
C VAL A 157 11.40 0.77 0.82
N ILE A 158 12.55 0.42 1.40
CA ILE A 158 12.84 -0.96 1.84
C ILE A 158 11.83 -1.39 2.91
N THR A 159 11.57 -0.53 3.89
CA THR A 159 10.64 -0.83 4.99
C THR A 159 9.23 -1.07 4.46
N PHE A 160 8.72 -0.20 3.61
CA PHE A 160 7.39 -0.39 3.02
C PHE A 160 7.31 -1.66 2.17
N THR A 161 8.33 -1.92 1.37
CA THR A 161 8.40 -3.13 0.53
C THR A 161 8.34 -4.39 1.38
N LEU A 162 9.11 -4.44 2.48
CA LEU A 162 9.10 -5.58 3.41
C LEU A 162 7.75 -5.73 4.10
N LEU A 163 7.13 -4.63 4.54
CA LEU A 163 5.78 -4.66 5.10
C LEU A 163 4.75 -5.13 4.06
N GLY A 164 4.87 -4.69 2.80
CA GLY A 164 4.01 -5.09 1.69
C GLY A 164 4.12 -6.58 1.38
N ILE A 165 5.34 -7.11 1.31
CA ILE A 165 5.62 -8.55 1.16
C ILE A 165 5.04 -9.33 2.33
N ALA A 166 5.27 -8.90 3.57
CA ALA A 166 4.75 -9.57 4.75
C ALA A 166 3.21 -9.59 4.76
N ASN A 167 2.59 -8.46 4.40
CA ASN A 167 1.13 -8.34 4.31
C ASN A 167 0.56 -9.24 3.19
N ALA A 168 1.16 -9.24 2.00
CA ALA A 168 0.74 -10.12 0.91
C ALA A 168 0.92 -11.60 1.26
N ALA A 169 2.04 -11.97 1.89
CA ALA A 169 2.30 -13.33 2.36
C ALA A 169 1.28 -13.76 3.43
N MET A 170 0.95 -12.89 4.37
CA MET A 170 -0.09 -13.13 5.37
C MET A 170 -1.44 -13.40 4.68
N PHE A 171 -1.88 -12.55 3.75
CA PHE A 171 -3.13 -12.77 3.03
C PHE A 171 -3.12 -14.05 2.18
N ALA A 172 -2.02 -14.35 1.51
CA ALA A 172 -1.83 -15.60 0.77
C ALA A 172 -1.97 -16.84 1.66
N LEU A 173 -1.33 -16.83 2.84
CA LEU A 173 -1.38 -17.94 3.79
C LEU A 173 -2.75 -18.09 4.44
N VAL A 174 -3.39 -16.99 4.83
CA VAL A 174 -4.72 -17.04 5.45
C VAL A 174 -5.78 -17.41 4.42
N ALA A 175 -5.68 -16.95 3.16
CA ALA A 175 -6.54 -17.41 2.08
C ALA A 175 -6.41 -18.93 1.86
N ALA A 176 -5.19 -19.47 1.89
CA ALA A 176 -4.93 -20.89 1.75
C ALA A 176 -5.39 -21.74 2.96
N GLY A 177 -5.46 -21.16 4.17
CA GLY A 177 -5.75 -21.90 5.41
C GLY A 177 -7.11 -21.62 6.07
N ALA A 178 -7.78 -20.52 5.73
CA ALA A 178 -8.93 -20.01 6.51
C ALA A 178 -10.08 -19.52 5.62
N ARG A 179 -10.66 -20.43 4.82
CA ARG A 179 -11.91 -20.20 4.06
C ARG A 179 -13.07 -19.69 4.96
N GLN A 180 -13.02 -19.91 6.28
CA GLN A 180 -14.12 -19.61 7.23
C GLN A 180 -13.89 -18.47 8.23
N THR A 181 -12.65 -18.08 8.57
CA THR A 181 -12.41 -17.09 9.67
C THR A 181 -12.44 -15.63 9.19
N ILE A 182 -11.87 -15.33 8.00
CA ILE A 182 -11.88 -13.98 7.41
C ILE A 182 -13.30 -13.53 6.98
N ARG A 183 -14.23 -14.47 6.80
CA ARG A 183 -15.62 -14.19 6.37
C ARG A 183 -16.49 -13.50 7.43
N ARG A 184 -16.02 -13.31 8.68
CA ARG A 184 -16.83 -12.70 9.75
C ARG A 184 -17.08 -11.20 9.47
N PRO A 185 -18.33 -10.77 9.19
CA PRO A 185 -18.62 -9.41 8.75
C PRO A 185 -18.26 -8.34 9.79
N ARG A 186 -18.32 -8.66 11.09
CA ARG A 186 -18.01 -7.73 12.18
C ARG A 186 -16.52 -7.35 12.24
N VAL A 187 -15.63 -8.33 12.08
CA VAL A 187 -14.17 -8.12 12.12
C VAL A 187 -13.75 -7.26 10.92
N MET A 188 -14.28 -7.58 9.75
CA MET A 188 -14.01 -6.83 8.52
C MET A 188 -14.55 -5.41 8.57
N ARG A 189 -15.72 -5.20 9.17
CA ARG A 189 -16.29 -3.86 9.36
C ARG A 189 -15.43 -3.01 10.29
N ALA A 190 -14.92 -3.59 11.37
CA ALA A 190 -14.01 -2.91 12.28
C ALA A 190 -12.70 -2.54 11.58
N ALA A 191 -12.07 -3.48 10.87
CA ALA A 191 -10.84 -3.21 10.11
C ALA A 191 -11.02 -2.11 9.05
N MET A 192 -12.10 -2.15 8.28
CA MET A 192 -12.45 -1.14 7.27
C MET A 192 -12.69 0.25 7.88
N ARG A 193 -13.39 0.34 9.01
CA ARG A 193 -13.67 1.63 9.67
C ARG A 193 -12.42 2.22 10.31
N THR A 194 -11.64 1.41 11.02
CA THR A 194 -10.42 1.86 11.69
C THR A 194 -9.36 2.26 10.66
N GLY A 195 -9.10 1.41 9.65
CA GLY A 195 -8.16 1.73 8.58
C GLY A 195 -8.58 2.96 7.78
N GLY A 196 -9.89 3.10 7.51
CA GLY A 196 -10.43 4.26 6.80
C GLY A 196 -10.21 5.55 7.58
N SER A 197 -10.55 5.55 8.87
CA SER A 197 -10.34 6.68 9.79
C SER A 197 -8.88 7.11 9.85
N LEU A 198 -7.96 6.14 9.96
CA LEU A 198 -6.54 6.41 10.00
C LEU A 198 -6.00 6.98 8.68
N LEU A 199 -6.50 6.51 7.53
CA LEU A 199 -6.14 7.09 6.22
C LEU A 199 -6.66 8.52 6.06
N MET A 200 -7.88 8.81 6.51
CA MET A 200 -8.38 10.19 6.50
C MET A 200 -7.53 11.07 7.41
N MET A 201 -7.15 10.60 8.61
CA MET A 201 -6.23 11.33 9.48
C MET A 201 -4.87 11.54 8.85
N ALA A 202 -4.30 10.54 8.16
CA ALA A 202 -3.05 10.69 7.42
C ALA A 202 -3.16 11.73 6.29
N GLY A 203 -4.26 11.73 5.53
CA GLY A 203 -4.51 12.74 4.50
C GLY A 203 -4.73 14.15 5.08
N ILE A 204 -5.44 14.28 6.21
CA ILE A 204 -5.61 15.55 6.91
C ILE A 204 -4.26 16.04 7.46
N ALA A 205 -3.52 15.17 8.14
CA ALA A 205 -2.18 15.49 8.65
C ALA A 205 -1.26 15.93 7.50
N ALA A 206 -1.32 15.24 6.36
CA ALA A 206 -0.63 15.66 5.15
C ALA A 206 -1.03 17.06 4.73
N ALA A 207 -2.32 17.35 4.57
CA ALA A 207 -2.76 18.69 4.17
C ALA A 207 -2.35 19.79 5.17
N LEU A 208 -2.32 19.48 6.47
CA LEU A 208 -2.08 20.44 7.55
C LEU A 208 -0.60 20.66 7.90
N THR A 209 0.28 19.69 7.66
CA THR A 209 1.72 19.85 7.94
C THR A 209 2.30 20.92 7.05
N ARG A 210 2.50 22.13 7.58
CA ARG A 210 3.32 23.14 6.90
C ARG A 210 4.76 22.66 7.02
N ARG A 211 5.45 22.51 5.89
CA ARG A 211 6.90 22.40 5.92
C ARG A 211 7.40 23.70 6.56
N ALA A 212 8.16 23.62 7.64
CA ALA A 212 8.97 24.74 8.08
C ALA A 212 9.86 25.11 6.88
N ALA A 213 9.76 26.38 6.47
CA ALA A 213 10.59 26.92 5.41
C ALA A 213 12.06 26.92 5.82
#